data_AF-A0AAW9BQT5-F1
#
_entry.id   AF-A0AAW9BQT5-F1
#
_cell.length_a   1.000
_cell.length_b   1.000
_cell.length_c   1.000
_cell.angle_alpha   90.00
_cell.angle_beta   90.00
_cell.angle_gamma   90.00
#
_symmetry.space_group_name_H-M   'P 1'
#
loop_
_entity.id
_entity.type
_entity.pdbx_description
1 polymer ?
#
loop_
_entity_poly.entity_id
_entity_poly.type
_entity_poly.pdbx_seq_one_letter_code
_entity_poly.pdbx_strand_id
1 'polypeptide(L)'
;MIRSLIILCTILSLSGCAGLFIAGAATTANIVTDTRTTKQIWQDNNIEFEVAAIGNKEPFKGHVRVVASSYNGTVVLMGQAPTQGLINQIEQRARAIDG
;
A
#
# COMPACT_ATOMS: atom_id res chain seq x y z
N MET A 1 -3.14 -58.38 17.47
CA MET A 1 -4.14 -57.28 17.58
C MET A 1 -3.49 -55.96 18.01
N ILE A 2 -2.76 -55.91 19.13
CA ILE A 2 -2.05 -54.70 19.63
C ILE A 2 -1.11 -54.05 18.60
N ARG A 3 -0.37 -54.86 17.82
CA ARG A 3 0.59 -54.36 16.83
C ARG A 3 -0.06 -53.62 15.65
N SER A 4 -1.28 -53.99 15.28
CA SER A 4 -2.05 -53.30 14.23
C SER A 4 -2.66 -51.98 14.75
N LEU A 5 -3.07 -51.95 16.03
CA LEU A 5 -3.58 -50.74 16.68
C LEU A 5 -2.50 -49.64 16.78
N ILE A 6 -1.26 -50.04 17.11
CA ILE A 6 -0.12 -49.11 17.19
C ILE A 6 0.20 -48.51 15.82
N ILE A 7 0.18 -49.32 14.75
CA ILE A 7 0.44 -48.83 13.38
C ILE A 7 -0.64 -47.83 12.95
N LEU A 8 -1.92 -48.11 13.27
CA LEU A 8 -3.02 -47.21 12.93
C LEU A 8 -2.92 -45.86 13.66
N CYS A 9 -2.64 -45.85 14.97
CA CYS A 9 -2.46 -44.60 15.72
C CYS A 9 -1.30 -43.74 15.21
N THR A 10 -0.21 -44.35 14.76
CA THR A 10 0.94 -43.62 14.19
C THR A 10 0.58 -42.95 12.86
N ILE A 11 -0.21 -43.62 12.01
CA ILE A 11 -0.65 -43.06 10.72
C ILE A 11 -1.60 -41.87 10.92
N LEU A 12 -2.55 -41.95 11.87
CA LEU A 12 -3.44 -40.83 12.20
C LEU A 12 -2.71 -39.64 12.83
N SER A 13 -1.64 -39.89 13.60
CA SER A 13 -0.85 -38.83 14.22
C SER A 13 0.00 -38.07 13.18
N LEU A 14 0.40 -38.73 12.09
CA LEU A 14 1.22 -38.14 11.02
C LEU A 14 0.38 -37.29 10.04
N SER A 15 -0.90 -37.63 9.84
CA SER A 15 -1.82 -36.86 8.97
C SER A 15 -2.33 -35.55 9.62
N GLY A 16 -2.19 -35.39 10.93
CA GLY A 16 -2.56 -34.17 11.65
C GLY A 16 -1.76 -32.92 11.26
N CYS A 17 -0.49 -33.07 10.86
CA CYS A 17 0.33 -31.95 10.40
C CYS A 17 -0.19 -31.38 9.07
N ALA A 18 -0.60 -32.22 8.12
CA ALA A 18 -1.13 -31.76 6.83
C ALA A 18 -2.43 -30.95 7.01
N GLY A 19 -3.30 -31.37 7.93
CA GLY A 19 -4.51 -30.61 8.28
C GLY A 19 -4.20 -29.23 8.87
N LEU A 20 -3.17 -29.13 9.72
CA LEU A 20 -2.70 -27.85 10.28
C LEU A 20 -2.14 -26.91 9.20
N PHE A 21 -1.42 -27.44 8.20
CA PHE A 21 -0.92 -26.62 7.09
C PHE A 21 -2.05 -26.14 6.18
N ILE A 22 -3.04 -26.99 5.87
CA ILE A 22 -4.17 -26.61 5.00
C ILE A 22 -5.11 -25.62 5.71
N ALA A 23 -5.48 -25.88 6.96
CA ALA A 23 -6.31 -24.98 7.77
C ALA A 23 -5.57 -23.69 8.15
N GLY A 24 -4.27 -23.80 8.46
CA GLY A 24 -3.41 -22.66 8.77
C GLY A 24 -3.21 -21.73 7.58
N ALA A 25 -2.97 -22.28 6.38
CA ALA A 25 -2.83 -21.51 5.15
C ALA A 25 -4.12 -20.79 4.75
N ALA A 26 -5.29 -21.42 4.94
CA ALA A 26 -6.57 -20.78 4.68
C ALA A 26 -6.85 -19.58 5.61
N THR A 27 -6.34 -19.62 6.83
CA THR A 27 -6.58 -18.58 7.85
C THR A 27 -5.58 -17.42 7.72
N THR A 28 -4.33 -17.68 7.33
CA THR A 28 -3.30 -16.65 7.18
C THR A 28 -3.39 -15.85 5.87
N ALA A 29 -4.05 -16.39 4.84
CA ALA A 29 -4.24 -15.69 3.57
C ALA A 29 -5.12 -14.42 3.68
N ASN A 30 -5.90 -14.27 4.76
CA ASN A 30 -6.77 -13.11 4.97
C ASN A 30 -6.12 -11.96 5.76
N ILE A 31 -4.93 -12.14 6.34
CA ILE A 31 -4.36 -11.17 7.29
C ILE A 31 -3.31 -10.25 6.64
N VAL A 32 -2.86 -10.57 5.41
CA VAL A 32 -1.70 -9.89 4.77
C VAL A 32 -2.06 -9.27 3.41
N THR A 33 -3.34 -9.07 3.13
CA THR A 33 -3.77 -8.24 2.00
C THR A 33 -4.26 -6.93 2.57
N ASP A 34 -3.50 -5.88 2.27
CA ASP A 34 -3.91 -4.49 2.42
C ASP A 34 -5.42 -4.35 2.21
N THR A 35 -6.13 -3.87 3.23
CA THR A 35 -7.61 -3.74 3.19
C THR A 35 -8.06 -2.67 2.18
N ARG A 36 -7.12 -1.90 1.62
CA ARG A 36 -7.39 -0.90 0.58
C ARG A 36 -7.79 -1.57 -0.71
N THR A 37 -8.86 -1.05 -1.30
CA THR A 37 -9.29 -1.47 -2.63
C THR A 37 -8.28 -1.03 -3.68
N THR A 38 -8.16 -1.78 -4.78
CA THR A 38 -7.35 -1.38 -5.94
C THR A 38 -7.73 0.02 -6.44
N LYS A 39 -9.01 0.42 -6.30
CA LYS A 39 -9.49 1.76 -6.63
C LYS A 39 -8.83 2.84 -5.78
N GLN A 40 -8.77 2.66 -4.46
CA GLN A 40 -8.12 3.61 -3.56
C GLN A 40 -6.63 3.74 -3.87
N ILE A 41 -5.95 2.61 -4.09
CA ILE A 41 -4.53 2.60 -4.47
C ILE A 41 -4.35 3.38 -5.78
N TRP A 42 -5.21 3.15 -6.76
CA TRP A 42 -5.14 3.83 -8.05
C TRP A 42 -5.38 5.34 -7.93
N GLN A 43 -6.37 5.75 -7.12
CA GLN A 43 -6.63 7.16 -6.83
C GLN A 43 -5.44 7.84 -6.15
N ASP A 44 -4.85 7.20 -5.13
CA ASP A 44 -3.66 7.71 -4.44
C ASP A 44 -2.49 7.91 -5.42
N ASN A 45 -2.23 6.93 -6.29
CA ASN A 45 -1.20 7.05 -7.33
C ASN A 45 -1.50 8.17 -8.33
N ASN A 46 -2.77 8.34 -8.74
CA ASN A 46 -3.15 9.40 -9.66
C ASN A 46 -2.83 10.79 -9.09
N ILE A 47 -3.16 11.02 -7.82
CA ILE A 47 -2.86 12.28 -7.13
C ILE A 47 -1.35 12.54 -7.09
N GLU A 48 -0.54 11.51 -6.76
CA GLU A 48 0.92 11.62 -6.75
C GLU A 48 1.48 12.01 -8.13
N PHE A 49 0.96 11.40 -9.20
CA PHE A 49 1.34 11.73 -10.58
C PHE A 49 0.93 13.16 -10.97
N GLU A 50 -0.26 13.61 -10.57
CA GLU A 50 -0.71 14.97 -10.86
C GLU A 50 0.13 16.02 -10.16
N VAL A 51 0.50 15.81 -8.89
CA VAL A 51 1.41 16.72 -8.18
C VAL A 51 2.79 16.76 -8.85
N ALA A 52 3.32 15.60 -9.26
CA ALA A 52 4.57 15.53 -10.00
C ALA A 52 4.48 16.27 -11.35
N ALA A 53 3.34 16.17 -12.04
CA ALA A 53 3.09 16.89 -13.29
C ALA A 53 3.02 18.41 -13.08
N ILE A 54 2.45 18.89 -11.97
CA ILE A 54 2.45 20.33 -11.61
C ILE A 54 3.87 20.83 -11.40
N GLY A 55 4.70 20.09 -10.65
CA GLY A 55 6.10 20.46 -10.40
C GLY A 55 6.95 20.53 -11.68
N ASN A 56 6.57 19.80 -12.73
CA ASN A 56 7.24 19.81 -14.03
C ASN A 56 6.78 20.92 -14.99
N LYS A 57 5.77 21.72 -14.62
CA LYS A 57 5.29 22.86 -15.43
C LYS A 57 5.88 24.17 -14.93
N GLU A 58 5.95 25.18 -15.80
CA GLU A 58 6.24 26.55 -15.36
C GLU A 58 5.12 27.04 -14.42
N PRO A 59 5.43 27.82 -13.37
CA PRO A 59 6.75 28.41 -13.01
C PRO A 59 7.63 27.52 -12.11
N PHE A 60 7.25 26.26 -11.84
CA PHE A 60 7.90 25.41 -10.84
C PHE A 60 9.09 24.63 -11.41
N LYS A 61 9.05 24.32 -12.72
CA LYS A 61 10.08 23.56 -13.41
C LYS A 61 11.48 24.16 -13.20
N GLY A 62 12.39 23.36 -12.65
CA GLY A 62 13.79 23.76 -12.41
C GLY A 62 14.02 24.64 -11.18
N HIS A 63 12.96 25.16 -10.57
CA HIS A 63 13.05 26.00 -9.36
C HIS A 63 12.57 25.26 -8.12
N VAL A 64 11.54 24.42 -8.25
CA VAL A 64 10.92 23.73 -7.13
C VAL A 64 11.05 22.23 -7.31
N ARG A 65 11.43 21.54 -6.24
CA ARG A 65 11.43 20.08 -6.19
C ARG A 65 10.55 19.63 -5.06
N VAL A 66 9.38 19.11 -5.42
CA VAL A 66 8.36 18.59 -4.50
C VAL A 66 8.03 17.15 -4.87
N VAL A 67 7.78 16.33 -3.85
CA VAL A 67 7.28 14.96 -3.94
C VAL A 67 6.01 14.90 -3.10
N ALA A 68 4.97 14.28 -3.64
CA ALA A 68 3.75 13.98 -2.91
C ALA A 68 3.73 12.51 -2.51
N SER A 69 3.15 12.22 -1.36
CA SER A 69 2.67 10.89 -1.03
C SER A 69 1.21 10.97 -0.60
N SER A 70 0.36 10.17 -1.24
CA SER A 70 -1.07 10.08 -0.91
C SER A 70 -1.37 8.77 -0.20
N TYR A 71 -2.12 8.86 0.89
CA TYR A 71 -2.64 7.69 1.57
C TYR A 71 -4.08 7.94 1.98
N ASN A 72 -5.01 7.21 1.37
CA ASN A 72 -6.43 7.26 1.73
C ASN A 72 -6.99 8.70 1.69
N GLY A 73 -6.65 9.45 0.64
CA GLY A 73 -7.08 10.83 0.45
C GLY A 73 -6.31 11.88 1.26
N THR A 74 -5.36 11.48 2.10
CA THR A 74 -4.45 12.42 2.78
C THR A 74 -3.17 12.56 1.98
N VAL A 75 -2.87 13.79 1.54
CA VAL A 75 -1.68 14.10 0.75
C VAL A 75 -0.64 14.82 1.59
N VAL A 76 0.58 14.30 1.61
CA VAL A 76 1.74 14.93 2.24
C VAL A 76 2.69 15.41 1.15
N LEU A 77 2.97 16.71 1.14
CA LEU A 77 3.93 17.35 0.23
C LEU A 77 5.27 17.53 0.94
N MET A 78 6.36 17.08 0.31
CA MET A 78 7.72 17.19 0.83
C MET A 78 8.64 17.75 -0.25
N GLY A 79 9.47 18.73 0.08
CA GLY A 79 10.34 19.32 -0.91
C GLY A 79 10.99 20.63 -0.51
N GLN A 80 11.56 21.31 -1.51
CA GLN A 80 12.21 22.60 -1.38
C GLN A 80 11.86 23.52 -2.54
N ALA A 81 11.71 24.81 -2.23
CA ALA A 81 11.48 25.87 -3.18
C ALA A 81 12.29 27.11 -2.76
N PRO A 82 12.68 27.99 -3.70
CA PRO A 82 13.53 29.14 -3.40
C PRO A 82 12.77 30.27 -2.69
N THR A 83 11.42 30.27 -2.74
CA THR A 83 10.59 31.31 -2.11
C THR A 83 9.33 30.72 -1.50
N GLN A 84 8.84 31.34 -0.42
CA GLN A 84 7.56 30.96 0.20
C GLN A 84 6.38 31.12 -0.76
N GLY A 85 6.44 32.08 -1.68
CA GLY A 85 5.39 32.29 -2.68
C GLY A 85 5.21 31.10 -3.62
N LEU A 86 6.29 30.39 -3.98
CA LEU A 86 6.20 29.18 -4.78
C LEU A 86 5.67 27.98 -3.98
N ILE A 87 6.01 27.90 -2.70
CA ILE A 87 5.46 26.89 -1.78
C ILE A 87 3.94 27.03 -1.69
N ASN A 88 3.46 28.24 -1.40
CA ASN A 88 2.02 28.50 -1.27
C ASN A 88 1.27 28.22 -2.58
N GLN A 89 1.86 28.54 -3.72
CA GLN A 89 1.25 28.25 -5.03
C GLN A 89 1.15 26.74 -5.31
N ILE A 90 2.21 25.97 -5.03
CA ILE A 90 2.15 24.51 -5.18
C ILE A 90 1.14 23.89 -4.23
N GLU A 91 1.09 24.35 -2.99
CA GLU A 91 0.11 23.88 -2.01
C GLU A 91 -1.31 24.12 -2.50
N GLN A 92 -1.61 25.33 -2.99
CA GLN A 92 -2.92 25.67 -3.56
C GLN A 92 -3.26 24.79 -4.77
N ARG A 93 -2.31 24.55 -5.68
CA ARG A 93 -2.55 23.70 -6.85
C ARG A 93 -2.74 22.24 -6.47
N ALA A 94 -1.99 21.74 -5.48
CA ALA A 94 -2.14 20.38 -4.99
C ALA A 94 -3.49 20.16 -4.27
N ARG A 95 -3.98 21.18 -3.54
CA ARG A 95 -5.32 21.15 -2.92
C ARG A 95 -6.47 21.16 -3.92
N ALA A 96 -6.24 21.64 -5.14
CA ALA A 96 -7.25 21.69 -6.20
C ALA A 96 -7.35 20.39 -7.01
N ILE A 97 -6.50 19.40 -6.73
CA ILE A 97 -6.57 18.06 -7.34
C ILE A 97 -7.72 17.30 -6.67
N ASP A 98 -8.60 16.73 -7.48
CA ASP A 98 -9.69 15.90 -6.99
C ASP A 98 -9.16 14.54 -6.52
N GLY A 99 -9.48 14.16 -5.27
CA GLY A 99 -9.01 12.95 -4.60
C GLY A 99 -10.03 12.37 -3.64
#